data_AF-I1BYA2-F1
#
_entry.id   AF-I1BYA2-F1
#
_cell.length_a   1.000
_cell.length_b   1.000
_cell.length_c   1.000
_cell.angle_alpha   90.00
_cell.angle_beta   90.00
_cell.angle_gamma   90.00
#
_symmetry.space_group_name_H-M   'P 1'
#
loop_
_entity.id
_entity.type
_entity.pdbx_description
1 polymer ?
#
loop_
_entity_poly.entity_id
_entity_poly.type
_entity_poly.pdbx_seq_one_letter_code
_entity_poly.pdbx_strand_id
1 'polypeptide(L)'
;MNSSPSSSLPQTEKKSSETYRSISYLFSQGKLWELDALKDGPCVIERCSEKNWLGYLQTELLKKSEVYQPMVWAIVENRKLVYQRKLTSKLFMKQEIEKILDDHQPNWRVTMRLWEEEYRYALESNRLMSSSYRHLPTKEEQGAIYDLFASQQENPLEIWLQIHDDLLRSYESLGLEDEQEEMHEKDYTRRKHNYVPFIKSFIKALYEEGHLHNQLSL
;
A
#
# COMPACT_ATOMS: atom_id res chain seq x y z
N MET A 1 36.07 60.87 -25.30
CA MET A 1 34.79 60.22 -25.68
C MET A 1 34.93 58.76 -25.32
N ASN A 2 34.26 58.33 -24.24
CA ASN A 2 34.31 56.98 -23.72
C ASN A 2 33.43 56.07 -24.59
N SER A 3 34.02 55.04 -25.21
CA SER A 3 33.29 53.96 -25.87
C SER A 3 33.21 52.76 -24.91
N SER A 4 31.98 52.43 -24.53
CA SER A 4 31.60 51.39 -23.57
C SER A 4 32.08 49.98 -23.97
N PRO A 5 32.42 49.11 -23.00
CA PRO A 5 32.64 47.70 -23.27
C PRO A 5 31.32 46.94 -23.41
N SER A 6 31.23 46.08 -24.42
CA SER A 6 30.10 45.20 -24.68
C SER A 6 29.93 44.20 -23.52
N SER A 7 28.85 44.32 -22.76
CA SER A 7 28.42 43.29 -21.81
C SER A 7 27.68 42.19 -22.57
N SER A 8 28.39 41.13 -22.94
CA SER A 8 27.74 39.86 -23.27
C SER A 8 27.10 39.32 -21.99
N LEU A 9 25.77 39.35 -21.95
CA LEU A 9 24.97 38.63 -20.94
C LEU A 9 25.46 37.17 -20.89
N PRO A 10 25.69 36.59 -19.69
CA PRO A 10 26.01 35.18 -19.60
C PRO A 10 24.84 34.40 -20.19
N GLN A 11 25.11 33.63 -21.26
CA GLN A 11 24.19 32.62 -21.73
C GLN A 11 23.92 31.71 -20.54
N THR A 12 22.70 31.75 -20.03
CA THR A 12 22.24 30.78 -19.07
C THR A 12 22.27 29.44 -19.78
N GLU A 13 23.32 28.65 -19.51
CA GLU A 13 23.30 27.22 -19.77
C GLU A 13 21.99 26.71 -19.18
N LYS A 14 21.08 26.27 -20.05
CA LYS A 14 19.89 25.54 -19.65
C LYS A 14 20.40 24.31 -18.91
N LYS A 15 20.45 24.38 -17.58
CA LYS A 15 20.49 23.19 -16.72
C LYS A 15 19.44 22.25 -17.28
N SER A 16 19.88 21.12 -17.84
CA SER A 16 18.99 20.08 -18.31
C SER A 16 18.11 19.71 -17.12
N SER A 17 16.85 20.15 -17.14
CA SER A 17 15.87 19.72 -16.15
C SER A 17 15.86 18.20 -16.19
N GLU A 18 16.15 17.58 -15.06
CA GLU A 18 16.11 16.13 -14.91
C GLU A 18 14.71 15.67 -15.34
N THR A 19 14.62 15.14 -16.57
CA THR A 19 13.34 14.89 -17.23
C THR A 19 13.01 13.43 -16.99
N TYR A 20 12.01 13.18 -16.16
CA TYR A 20 11.52 11.83 -15.90
C TYR A 20 10.74 11.32 -17.12
N ARG A 21 11.05 10.08 -17.55
CA ARG A 21 10.33 9.37 -18.61
C ARG A 21 9.56 8.21 -18.00
N SER A 22 8.23 8.27 -18.10
CA SER A 22 7.36 7.19 -17.66
C SER A 22 7.28 6.10 -18.72
N ILE A 23 7.52 4.86 -18.32
CA ILE A 23 7.38 3.65 -19.15
C ILE A 23 6.51 2.67 -18.38
N SER A 24 5.53 2.06 -19.04
CA SER A 24 4.61 1.10 -18.42
C SER A 24 4.88 -0.32 -18.94
N TYR A 25 4.75 -1.31 -18.05
CA TYR A 25 4.91 -2.72 -18.40
C TYR A 25 3.64 -3.48 -18.02
N LEU A 26 3.18 -4.38 -18.89
CA LEU A 26 2.03 -5.23 -18.61
C LEU A 26 2.17 -6.62 -19.22
N PHE A 27 1.56 -7.60 -18.56
CA PHE A 27 1.34 -8.92 -19.12
C PHE A 27 -0.01 -8.97 -19.84
N SER A 28 -0.01 -9.35 -21.12
CA SER A 28 -1.25 -9.52 -21.89
C SER A 28 -1.04 -10.50 -23.05
N GLN A 29 -2.03 -11.37 -23.28
CA GLN A 29 -2.02 -12.36 -24.37
C GLN A 29 -0.75 -13.24 -24.40
N GLY A 30 -0.28 -13.69 -23.23
CA GLY A 30 0.90 -14.56 -23.14
C GLY A 30 2.23 -13.85 -23.44
N LYS A 31 2.28 -12.52 -23.33
CA LYS A 31 3.46 -11.71 -23.62
C LYS A 31 3.64 -10.60 -22.59
N LEU A 32 4.90 -10.25 -22.33
CA LEU A 32 5.28 -9.07 -21.59
C LEU A 32 5.46 -7.91 -22.58
N TRP A 33 4.74 -6.83 -22.34
CA TRP A 33 4.75 -5.63 -23.18
C TRP A 33 5.39 -4.46 -22.45
N GLU A 34 6.16 -3.67 -23.20
CA GLU A 34 6.63 -2.34 -22.82
C GLU A 34 5.85 -1.29 -23.61
N LEU A 35 5.27 -0.33 -22.88
CA LEU A 35 4.55 0.81 -23.42
C LEU A 35 5.33 2.08 -23.10
N ASP A 36 5.81 2.74 -24.15
CA ASP A 36 6.66 3.91 -24.05
C ASP A 36 6.20 4.96 -25.06
N ALA A 37 5.79 6.12 -24.56
CA ALA A 37 5.16 7.17 -25.37
C ALA A 37 6.10 7.80 -26.42
N LEU A 38 7.41 7.60 -26.30
CA LEU A 38 8.38 8.10 -27.29
C LEU A 38 8.75 7.04 -28.35
N LYS A 39 8.16 5.85 -28.31
CA LYS A 39 8.32 4.81 -29.33
C LYS A 39 7.13 4.79 -30.28
N ASP A 40 7.35 4.25 -31.47
CA ASP A 40 6.31 4.15 -32.52
C ASP A 40 5.14 3.23 -32.15
N GLY A 41 5.28 2.43 -31.10
CA GLY A 41 4.20 1.59 -30.58
C GLY A 41 4.62 0.65 -29.45
N PRO A 42 3.67 -0.19 -28.98
CA PRO A 42 3.92 -1.22 -27.98
C PRO A 42 5.02 -2.18 -28.40
N CYS A 43 5.98 -2.41 -27.51
CA CYS A 43 7.10 -3.32 -27.75
C CYS A 43 6.90 -4.63 -26.99
N VAL A 44 6.99 -5.76 -27.67
CA VAL A 44 7.03 -7.07 -26.99
C VAL A 44 8.43 -7.29 -26.45
N ILE A 45 8.54 -7.54 -25.15
CA ILE A 45 9.81 -7.91 -24.52
C ILE A 45 10.05 -9.41 -24.65
N GLU A 46 9.07 -10.22 -24.22
CA GLU A 46 9.21 -11.67 -24.16
C GLU A 46 7.84 -12.38 -24.16
N ARG A 47 7.79 -13.64 -24.61
CA ARG A 47 6.65 -14.55 -24.42
C ARG A 47 6.68 -15.16 -23.03
N CYS A 48 5.59 -15.07 -22.30
CA CYS A 48 5.54 -15.52 -20.90
C CYS A 48 4.12 -15.96 -20.50
N SER A 49 3.99 -16.35 -19.24
CA SER A 49 2.76 -16.80 -18.60
C SER A 49 2.50 -15.99 -17.34
N GLU A 50 1.29 -16.10 -16.79
CA GLU A 50 0.93 -15.47 -15.51
C GLU A 50 1.88 -15.84 -14.36
N LYS A 51 2.52 -17.01 -14.41
CA LYS A 51 3.40 -17.50 -13.35
C LYS A 51 4.82 -16.94 -13.41
N ASN A 52 5.30 -16.48 -14.58
CA ASN A 52 6.71 -16.15 -14.78
C ASN A 52 6.97 -14.75 -15.39
N TRP A 53 5.95 -14.02 -15.82
CA TRP A 53 6.13 -12.69 -16.43
C TRP A 53 6.85 -11.69 -15.51
N LEU A 54 6.65 -11.76 -14.19
CA LEU A 54 7.33 -10.91 -13.21
C LEU A 54 8.84 -11.14 -13.19
N GLY A 55 9.31 -12.38 -13.37
CA GLY A 55 10.75 -12.68 -13.44
C GLY A 55 11.40 -12.08 -14.68
N TYR A 56 10.71 -12.12 -15.82
CA TYR A 56 11.16 -11.45 -17.04
C TYR A 56 11.17 -9.93 -16.88
N LEU A 57 10.12 -9.35 -16.29
CA LEU A 57 10.07 -7.92 -16.00
C LEU A 57 11.19 -7.48 -15.06
N GLN A 58 11.44 -8.22 -13.99
CA GLN A 58 12.55 -7.96 -13.07
C GLN A 58 13.89 -7.94 -13.80
N THR A 59 14.13 -8.94 -14.67
CA THR A 59 15.35 -9.01 -15.48
C THR A 59 15.50 -7.78 -16.39
N GLU A 60 14.41 -7.34 -17.01
CA GLU A 60 14.42 -6.16 -17.89
C GLU A 60 14.66 -4.86 -17.11
N LEU A 61 14.04 -4.70 -15.93
CA LEU A 61 14.24 -3.54 -15.06
C LEU A 61 15.68 -3.49 -14.52
N LEU A 62 16.28 -4.63 -14.18
CA LEU A 62 17.68 -4.71 -13.75
C LEU A 62 18.64 -4.26 -14.85
N LYS A 63 18.45 -4.69 -16.09
CA LYS A 63 19.25 -4.20 -17.24
C LYS A 63 19.16 -2.68 -17.38
N LYS A 64 17.95 -2.12 -17.25
CA LYS A 64 17.75 -0.66 -17.33
C LYS A 64 18.35 0.09 -16.14
N SER A 65 18.47 -0.56 -14.98
CA SER A 65 19.09 0.02 -13.79
C SER A 65 20.60 0.21 -13.91
N GLU A 66 21.25 -0.45 -14.88
CA GLU A 66 22.67 -0.23 -15.19
C GLU A 66 22.91 1.14 -15.84
N VAL A 67 21.89 1.69 -16.52
CA VAL A 67 21.99 2.94 -17.29
C VAL A 67 21.27 4.10 -16.58
N TYR A 68 20.18 3.81 -15.87
CA TYR A 68 19.33 4.80 -15.21
C TYR A 68 19.04 4.39 -13.77
N GLN A 69 18.52 5.31 -12.95
CA GLN A 69 17.99 5.00 -11.62
C GLN A 69 16.46 5.01 -11.66
N PRO A 70 15.80 3.87 -11.97
CA PRO A 70 14.35 3.84 -12.11
C PRO A 70 13.65 3.93 -10.75
N MET A 71 12.67 4.82 -10.64
CA MET A 71 11.66 4.77 -9.58
C MET A 71 10.49 3.92 -10.07
N VAL A 72 10.25 2.78 -9.43
CA VAL A 72 9.26 1.80 -9.89
C VAL A 72 8.00 1.89 -9.03
N TRP A 73 6.86 1.88 -9.69
CA TRP A 73 5.53 1.82 -9.07
C TRP A 73 4.77 0.63 -9.66
N ALA A 74 3.92 0.01 -8.85
CA ALA A 74 3.06 -1.08 -9.28
C ALA A 74 1.59 -0.68 -9.09
N ILE A 75 0.79 -0.89 -10.14
CA ILE A 75 -0.66 -0.80 -10.03
C ILE A 75 -1.13 -2.15 -9.51
N VAL A 76 -1.72 -2.15 -8.32
CA VAL A 76 -2.21 -3.34 -7.63
C VAL A 76 -3.68 -3.15 -7.28
N GLU A 77 -4.39 -4.26 -7.02
CA GLU A 77 -5.72 -4.17 -6.43
C GLU A 77 -5.67 -3.43 -5.10
N ASN A 78 -6.76 -2.74 -4.74
CA ASN A 78 -6.87 -2.05 -3.47
C ASN A 78 -6.65 -3.04 -2.31
N ARG A 79 -5.53 -2.89 -1.61
CA ARG A 79 -5.10 -3.82 -0.55
C ARG A 79 -6.07 -3.83 0.62
N LYS A 80 -6.58 -2.67 1.03
CA LYS A 80 -7.61 -2.54 2.05
C LYS A 80 -8.85 -3.37 1.70
N LEU A 81 -9.31 -3.31 0.44
CA LEU A 81 -10.44 -4.13 -0.03
C LEU A 81 -10.11 -5.63 -0.01
N VAL A 82 -8.90 -6.02 -0.41
CA VAL A 82 -8.44 -7.42 -0.36
C VAL A 82 -8.44 -7.94 1.09
N TYR A 83 -7.90 -7.17 2.04
CA TYR A 83 -7.90 -7.56 3.45
C TYR A 83 -9.30 -7.58 4.06
N GLN A 84 -10.17 -6.64 3.68
CA GLN A 84 -11.59 -6.68 4.08
C GLN A 84 -12.26 -7.98 3.64
N ARG A 85 -12.12 -8.37 2.36
CA ARG A 85 -12.71 -9.62 1.85
C ARG A 85 -12.17 -10.85 2.58
N LYS A 86 -10.86 -10.89 2.84
CA LYS A 86 -10.22 -11.96 3.63
C LYS A 86 -10.79 -12.02 5.05
N LEU A 87 -10.88 -10.87 5.73
CA LEU A 87 -11.42 -10.74 7.08
C LEU A 87 -12.86 -11.27 7.13
N THR A 88 -13.72 -10.81 6.22
CA THR A 88 -15.12 -11.22 6.12
C THR A 88 -15.27 -12.72 5.87
N SER A 89 -14.45 -13.28 5.00
CA SER A 89 -14.44 -14.74 4.74
C SER A 89 -14.04 -15.53 5.99
N LYS A 90 -13.03 -15.05 6.73
CA LYS A 90 -12.55 -15.68 7.98
C LYS A 90 -13.57 -15.56 9.11
N LEU A 91 -14.25 -14.43 9.23
CA LEU A 91 -15.35 -14.24 10.20
C LEU A 91 -16.52 -15.19 9.92
N PHE A 92 -16.86 -15.40 8.65
CA PHE A 92 -17.87 -16.38 8.27
C PHE A 92 -17.44 -17.80 8.64
N MET A 93 -16.22 -18.21 8.27
CA MET A 93 -15.70 -19.54 8.64
C MET A 93 -15.65 -19.74 10.16
N LYS A 94 -15.25 -18.72 10.93
CA LYS A 94 -15.30 -18.75 12.40
C LYS A 94 -16.69 -19.12 12.89
N GLN A 95 -17.74 -18.47 12.38
CA GLN A 95 -19.12 -18.75 12.78
C GLN A 95 -19.53 -20.19 12.47
N GLU A 96 -19.15 -20.73 11.31
CA GLU A 96 -19.47 -22.11 10.93
C GLU A 96 -18.74 -23.13 11.80
N ILE A 97 -17.46 -22.90 12.12
CA ILE A 97 -16.70 -23.78 13.01
C ILE A 97 -17.25 -23.73 14.43
N GLU A 98 -17.62 -22.55 14.91
CA GLU A 98 -18.24 -22.40 16.23
C GLU A 98 -19.54 -23.19 16.34
N LYS A 99 -20.37 -23.22 15.29
CA LYS A 99 -21.57 -24.08 15.24
C LYS A 99 -21.21 -25.56 15.31
N ILE A 100 -20.23 -26.00 14.52
CA ILE A 100 -19.78 -27.41 14.51
C ILE A 100 -19.25 -27.82 15.90
N LEU A 101 -18.45 -26.96 16.52
CA LEU A 101 -17.90 -27.17 17.86
C LEU A 101 -19.00 -27.15 18.94
N ASP A 102 -19.97 -26.25 18.84
CA ASP A 102 -21.12 -26.20 19.75
C ASP A 102 -21.95 -27.50 19.67
N ASP A 103 -22.13 -28.07 18.47
CA ASP A 103 -22.87 -29.31 18.25
C ASP A 103 -22.13 -30.57 18.75
N HIS A 104 -20.81 -30.64 18.53
CA HIS A 104 -20.03 -31.87 18.77
C HIS A 104 -19.21 -31.86 20.07
N GLN A 105 -18.89 -30.69 20.62
CA GLN A 105 -18.00 -30.53 21.77
C GLN A 105 -18.39 -29.36 22.70
N PRO A 106 -19.55 -29.39 23.38
CA PRO A 106 -20.12 -28.23 24.09
C PRO A 106 -19.22 -27.57 25.18
N ASN A 107 -18.18 -28.26 25.66
CA ASN A 107 -17.21 -27.71 26.62
C ASN A 107 -16.05 -26.92 25.97
N TRP A 108 -15.97 -26.89 24.63
CA TRP A 108 -14.85 -26.27 23.91
C TRP A 108 -14.64 -24.80 24.28
N ARG A 109 -15.73 -24.07 24.54
CA ARG A 109 -15.69 -22.66 24.96
C ARG A 109 -15.03 -22.47 26.31
N VAL A 110 -15.20 -23.41 27.24
CA VAL A 110 -14.52 -23.37 28.54
C VAL A 110 -13.03 -23.61 28.35
N THR A 111 -12.66 -24.58 27.51
CA THR A 111 -11.26 -24.89 27.20
C THR A 111 -10.56 -23.72 26.49
N MET A 112 -11.24 -23.05 25.57
CA MET A 112 -10.69 -21.95 24.76
C MET A 112 -10.87 -20.57 25.40
N ARG A 113 -11.44 -20.47 26.60
CA ARG A 113 -11.76 -19.18 27.24
C ARG A 113 -10.56 -18.24 27.35
N LEU A 114 -9.40 -18.77 27.77
CA LEU A 114 -8.18 -17.96 27.91
C LEU A 114 -7.72 -17.40 26.56
N TRP A 115 -7.74 -18.22 25.50
CA TRP A 115 -7.42 -17.80 24.14
C TRP A 115 -8.39 -16.74 23.63
N GLU A 116 -9.69 -16.86 23.93
CA GLU A 116 -10.69 -15.86 23.57
C GLU A 116 -10.46 -14.53 24.31
N GLU A 117 -10.10 -14.58 25.60
CA GLU A 117 -9.74 -13.39 26.38
C GLU A 117 -8.47 -12.71 25.83
N GLU A 118 -7.43 -13.48 25.49
CA GLU A 118 -6.19 -12.98 24.89
C GLU A 118 -6.43 -12.37 23.51
N TYR A 119 -7.20 -13.04 22.65
CA TYR A 119 -7.59 -12.52 21.33
C TYR A 119 -8.34 -11.19 21.45
N ARG A 120 -9.30 -11.09 22.38
CA ARG A 120 -10.04 -9.84 22.63
C ARG A 120 -9.12 -8.74 23.13
N TYR A 121 -8.22 -9.06 24.07
CA TYR A 121 -7.25 -8.10 24.55
C TYR A 121 -6.36 -7.58 23.42
N ALA A 122 -5.86 -8.47 22.55
CA ALA A 122 -5.03 -8.08 21.40
C ALA A 122 -5.77 -7.16 20.41
N LEU A 123 -7.06 -7.41 20.17
CA LEU A 123 -7.89 -6.54 19.34
C LEU A 123 -8.08 -5.15 19.96
N GLU A 124 -8.33 -5.09 21.27
CA GLU A 124 -8.61 -3.85 22.00
C GLU A 124 -7.33 -3.02 22.20
N SER A 125 -6.23 -3.66 22.62
CA SER A 125 -4.95 -3.01 22.88
C SER A 125 -4.39 -2.32 21.63
N ASN A 126 -4.57 -2.97 20.48
CA ASN A 126 -4.04 -2.51 19.20
C ASN A 126 -5.08 -1.66 18.41
N ARG A 127 -6.24 -1.35 19.01
CA ARG A 127 -7.34 -0.58 18.38
C ARG A 127 -7.75 -1.11 17.00
N LEU A 128 -7.64 -2.43 16.83
CA LEU A 128 -7.77 -3.12 15.55
C LEU A 128 -9.23 -3.27 15.10
N MET A 129 -10.17 -3.07 16.01
CA MET A 129 -11.61 -3.16 15.75
C MET A 129 -12.18 -1.83 15.24
N SER A 130 -12.24 -1.68 13.91
CA SER A 130 -13.12 -0.70 13.27
C SER A 130 -14.46 -1.35 12.92
N SER A 131 -15.56 -0.71 13.32
CA SER A 131 -16.93 -1.13 12.97
C SER A 131 -17.22 -1.09 11.47
N SER A 132 -16.36 -0.41 10.70
CA SER A 132 -16.51 -0.16 9.25
C SER A 132 -16.30 -1.40 8.38
N TYR A 133 -15.65 -2.46 8.88
CA TYR A 133 -15.22 -3.62 8.07
C TYR A 133 -16.21 -4.79 8.00
N ARG A 134 -17.42 -4.62 8.54
CA ARG A 134 -18.45 -5.67 8.54
C ARG A 134 -19.26 -5.67 7.24
N HIS A 135 -18.79 -6.37 6.23
CA HIS A 135 -19.63 -6.86 5.14
C HIS A 135 -19.78 -8.38 5.25
N LEU A 136 -20.93 -8.92 4.89
CA LEU A 136 -21.15 -10.37 4.83
C LEU A 136 -20.70 -10.86 3.44
N PRO A 137 -20.05 -12.04 3.30
CA PRO A 137 -19.74 -12.56 1.98
C PRO A 137 -21.05 -12.83 1.22
N THR A 138 -21.03 -12.73 -0.10
CA THR A 138 -22.16 -13.10 -0.96
C THR A 138 -22.46 -14.60 -0.88
N LYS A 139 -23.65 -15.04 -1.31
CA LYS A 139 -24.01 -16.47 -1.27
C LYS A 139 -23.08 -17.36 -2.10
N GLU A 140 -22.60 -16.86 -3.24
CA GLU A 140 -21.64 -17.58 -4.07
C GLU A 140 -20.29 -17.72 -3.37
N GLU A 141 -19.80 -16.64 -2.75
CA GLU A 141 -18.57 -16.66 -1.96
C GLU A 141 -18.70 -17.58 -0.73
N GLN A 142 -19.85 -17.58 -0.06
CA GLN A 142 -20.13 -18.49 1.06
C GLN A 142 -20.04 -19.95 0.64
N GLY A 143 -20.61 -20.30 -0.53
CA GLY A 143 -20.52 -21.66 -1.08
C GLY A 143 -19.07 -22.08 -1.36
N ALA A 144 -18.30 -21.22 -2.02
CA ALA A 144 -16.88 -21.48 -2.29
C ALA A 144 -16.04 -21.63 -1.01
N ILE A 145 -16.32 -20.80 0.00
CA ILE A 145 -15.67 -20.86 1.31
C ILE A 145 -16.00 -22.20 2.00
N TYR A 146 -17.26 -22.63 1.94
CA TYR A 146 -17.68 -23.90 2.54
C TYR A 146 -17.01 -25.10 1.87
N ASP A 147 -16.92 -25.12 0.53
CA ASP A 147 -16.25 -26.20 -0.21
C ASP A 147 -14.76 -26.29 0.14
N LEU A 148 -14.08 -25.15 0.25
CA LEU A 148 -12.69 -25.06 0.72
C LEU A 148 -12.55 -25.60 2.14
N PHE A 149 -13.45 -25.20 3.04
CA PHE A 149 -13.45 -25.65 4.42
C PHE A 149 -13.72 -27.16 4.54
N ALA A 150 -14.71 -27.69 3.83
CA ALA A 150 -15.06 -29.11 3.83
C ALA A 150 -13.93 -30.00 3.28
N SER A 151 -13.04 -29.45 2.46
CA SER A 151 -11.87 -30.17 1.94
C SER A 151 -10.74 -30.34 2.96
N GLN A 152 -10.74 -29.57 4.05
CA GLN A 152 -9.74 -29.66 5.11
C GLN A 152 -10.12 -30.76 6.12
N GLN A 153 -9.37 -31.86 6.15
CA GLN A 153 -9.49 -32.89 7.19
C GLN A 153 -8.65 -32.52 8.42
N GLU A 154 -8.90 -31.35 9.01
CA GLU A 154 -8.22 -30.88 10.22
C GLU A 154 -9.16 -30.86 11.43
N ASN A 155 -8.59 -30.86 12.63
CA ASN A 155 -9.38 -30.77 13.86
C ASN A 155 -10.09 -29.42 13.93
N PRO A 156 -11.42 -29.35 14.14
CA PRO A 156 -12.15 -28.09 14.19
C PRO A 156 -11.61 -27.06 15.19
N LEU A 157 -11.00 -27.52 16.30
CA LEU A 157 -10.35 -26.63 17.28
C LEU A 157 -9.07 -25.99 16.72
N GLU A 158 -8.26 -26.76 15.99
CA GLU A 158 -7.04 -26.24 15.37
C GLU A 158 -7.37 -25.22 14.29
N ILE A 159 -8.39 -25.51 13.47
CA ILE A 159 -8.87 -24.57 12.46
C ILE A 159 -9.44 -23.30 13.13
N TRP A 160 -10.18 -23.43 14.24
CA TRP A 160 -10.67 -22.27 14.99
C TRP A 160 -9.51 -21.37 15.46
N LEU A 161 -8.46 -21.95 16.07
CA LEU A 161 -7.26 -21.21 16.49
C LEU A 161 -6.57 -20.52 15.30
N GLN A 162 -6.37 -21.23 14.19
CA GLN A 162 -5.78 -20.67 12.98
C GLN A 162 -6.60 -19.51 12.42
N ILE A 163 -7.94 -19.59 12.46
CA ILE A 163 -8.80 -18.50 12.01
C ILE A 163 -8.63 -17.27 12.90
N HIS A 164 -8.51 -17.42 14.23
CA HIS A 164 -8.27 -16.28 15.11
C HIS A 164 -6.95 -15.58 14.83
N ASP A 165 -5.88 -16.34 14.62
CA ASP A 165 -4.57 -15.79 14.22
C ASP A 165 -4.67 -15.04 12.89
N ASP A 166 -5.34 -15.63 11.90
CA ASP A 166 -5.56 -15.00 10.59
C ASP A 166 -6.43 -13.74 10.69
N LEU A 167 -7.42 -13.73 11.59
CA LEU A 167 -8.26 -12.56 11.87
C LEU A 167 -7.41 -11.43 12.47
N LEU A 168 -6.59 -11.72 13.50
CA LEU A 168 -5.69 -10.72 14.09
C LEU A 168 -4.76 -10.11 13.03
N ARG A 169 -4.11 -10.96 12.21
CA ARG A 169 -3.24 -10.49 11.11
C ARG A 169 -4.00 -9.63 10.09
N SER A 170 -5.23 -10.01 9.77
CA SER A 170 -6.07 -9.26 8.81
C SER A 170 -6.45 -7.89 9.37
N TYR A 171 -6.82 -7.81 10.65
CA TYR A 171 -7.10 -6.53 11.29
C TYR A 171 -5.86 -5.65 11.41
N GLU A 172 -4.70 -6.21 11.80
CA GLU A 172 -3.42 -5.48 11.84
C GLU A 172 -3.08 -4.91 10.46
N SER A 173 -3.18 -5.73 9.41
CA SER A 173 -2.94 -5.28 8.04
C SER A 173 -3.89 -4.16 7.62
N LEU A 174 -5.17 -4.22 8.03
CA LEU A 174 -6.13 -3.14 7.77
C LEU A 174 -5.78 -1.85 8.51
N GLY A 175 -5.38 -1.95 9.78
CA GLY A 175 -4.94 -0.78 10.55
C GLY A 175 -3.73 -0.09 9.92
N LEU A 176 -2.75 -0.86 9.44
CA LEU A 176 -1.59 -0.30 8.74
C LEU A 176 -1.97 0.41 7.43
N GLU A 177 -2.92 -0.15 6.65
CA GLU A 177 -3.42 0.51 5.44
C GLU A 177 -4.20 1.80 5.76
N ASP A 178 -4.96 1.84 6.86
CA ASP A 178 -5.64 3.05 7.34
C ASP A 178 -4.65 4.16 7.73
N GLU A 179 -3.61 3.81 8.50
CA GLU A 179 -2.55 4.74 8.88
C GLU A 179 -1.82 5.27 7.64
N GLN A 180 -1.53 4.40 6.67
CA GLN A 180 -0.90 4.80 5.42
C GLN A 180 -1.80 5.76 4.61
N GLU A 181 -3.10 5.49 4.53
CA GLU A 181 -4.07 6.36 3.86
C GLU A 181 -4.13 7.76 4.51
N GLU A 182 -4.19 7.82 5.84
CA GLU A 182 -4.18 9.09 6.59
C GLU A 182 -2.88 9.87 6.34
N MET A 183 -1.74 9.19 6.35
CA MET A 183 -0.43 9.80 6.08
C MET A 183 -0.34 10.33 4.64
N HIS A 184 -0.87 9.59 3.67
CA HIS A 184 -0.93 10.04 2.28
C HIS A 184 -1.84 11.27 2.10
N GLU A 185 -2.98 11.34 2.79
CA GLU A 185 -3.88 12.49 2.76
C GLU A 185 -3.22 13.76 3.33
N LYS A 186 -2.54 13.62 4.47
CA LYS A 186 -1.74 14.70 5.08
C LYS A 186 -0.64 15.18 4.13
N ASP A 187 0.12 14.25 3.53
CA ASP A 187 1.20 14.60 2.60
C ASP A 187 0.67 15.28 1.33
N TYR A 188 -0.43 14.77 0.76
CA TYR A 188 -1.10 15.39 -0.39
C TYR A 188 -1.50 16.84 -0.09
N THR A 189 -2.11 17.08 1.09
CA THR A 189 -2.51 18.41 1.53
C THR A 189 -1.30 19.34 1.67
N ARG A 190 -0.20 18.87 2.28
CA ARG A 190 1.04 19.63 2.42
C ARG A 190 1.64 19.99 1.07
N ARG A 191 1.75 19.04 0.13
CA ARG A 191 2.37 19.28 -1.20
C ARG A 191 1.61 20.29 -2.05
N LYS A 192 0.30 20.39 -1.87
CA LYS A 192 -0.54 21.35 -2.60
C LYS A 192 -0.68 22.70 -1.91
N HIS A 193 -0.20 22.83 -0.68
CA HIS A 193 -0.32 24.07 0.08
C HIS A 193 0.64 25.15 -0.43
N ASN A 194 0.13 26.38 -0.62
CA ASN A 194 0.97 27.52 -0.95
C ASN A 194 1.58 28.13 0.31
N TYR A 195 2.86 27.81 0.57
CA TYR A 195 3.57 28.30 1.75
C TYR A 195 4.08 29.75 1.64
N VAL A 196 4.00 30.41 0.48
CA VAL A 196 4.56 31.77 0.30
C VAL A 196 4.01 32.79 1.31
N PRO A 197 2.69 32.87 1.58
CA PRO A 197 2.16 33.79 2.57
C PRO A 197 2.66 33.50 3.98
N PHE A 198 2.70 32.23 4.37
CA PHE A 198 3.21 31.80 5.67
C PHE A 198 4.68 32.19 5.85
N ILE A 199 5.53 31.87 4.87
CA ILE A 199 6.97 32.17 4.92
C ILE A 199 7.21 33.67 5.03
N LYS A 200 6.49 34.49 4.26
CA LYS A 200 6.62 35.96 4.32
C LYS A 200 6.24 36.50 5.69
N SER A 201 5.11 36.06 6.24
CA SER A 201 4.66 36.47 7.58
C SER A 201 5.63 36.01 8.67
N PHE A 202 6.15 34.79 8.56
CA PHE A 202 7.10 34.22 9.50
C PHE A 202 8.43 35.00 9.51
N ILE A 203 8.99 35.29 8.33
CA ILE A 203 10.21 36.11 8.22
C ILE A 203 9.98 37.52 8.77
N LYS A 204 8.82 38.12 8.50
CA LYS A 204 8.46 39.44 9.02
C LYS A 204 8.42 39.45 10.55
N ALA A 205 7.78 38.45 11.17
CA ALA A 205 7.73 38.32 12.63
C ALA A 205 9.15 38.16 13.23
N LEU A 206 9.99 37.30 12.63
CA LEU A 206 11.38 37.11 13.08
C LEU A 206 12.23 38.38 12.99
N TYR A 207 11.98 39.23 11.98
CA TYR A 207 12.64 40.52 11.87
C TYR A 207 12.16 41.50 12.95
N GLU A 208 10.85 41.59 13.17
CA GLU A 208 10.24 42.48 14.17
C GLU A 208 10.65 42.11 15.60
N GLU A 209 10.83 40.82 15.90
CA GLU A 209 11.30 40.34 17.21
C GLU A 209 12.83 40.37 17.37
N GLY A 210 13.58 40.76 16.33
CA GLY A 210 15.05 40.87 16.37
C GLY A 210 15.79 39.53 16.29
N HIS A 211 15.10 38.42 16.03
CA HIS A 211 15.70 37.08 15.93
C HIS A 211 16.40 36.82 14.59
N LEU A 212 16.12 37.61 13.55
CA LEU A 212 16.69 37.40 12.21
C LEU A 212 18.16 37.81 12.08
N HIS A 213 18.62 38.85 12.81
CA HIS A 213 19.96 39.42 12.63
C HIS A 213 21.09 38.51 13.17
N ASN A 214 20.78 37.67 14.16
CA ASN A 214 21.75 36.77 14.79
C ASN A 214 22.04 35.48 14.00
N GLN A 215 21.26 35.17 12.95
CA GLN A 215 21.39 33.90 12.21
C GLN A 215 21.95 34.04 10.77
N LEU A 216 22.13 35.27 10.28
CA LEU A 216 22.66 35.55 8.94
C LEU A 216 24.13 36.01 8.94
N SER A 217 24.80 36.00 10.10
CA SER A 217 26.21 36.38 10.27
C SER A 217 27.18 35.18 10.28
N LEU A 218 26.98 34.24 9.35
CA LEU A 218 27.96 33.20 8.96
C LEU A 218 28.49 33.53 7.57
#